data_AF-A0A529NQV6-F1
#
_entry.id   AF-A0A529NQV6-F1
#
_cell.length_a   1.000
_cell.length_b   1.000
_cell.length_c   1.000
_cell.angle_alpha   90.00
_cell.angle_beta   90.00
_cell.angle_gamma   90.00
#
_symmetry.space_group_name_H-M   'P 1'
#
loop_
_entity.id
_entity.type
_entity.pdbx_description
1 polymer ?
#
loop_
_entity_poly.entity_id
_entity_poly.type
_entity_poly.pdbx_seq_one_letter_code
_entity_poly.pdbx_strand_id
1 'polypeptide(L)'
;MTRIVARPLTRENFAPFGDVIDMGGANHYPINGGKAERYHDLATAEATGPNARVLISMVRGTPYEMPLKLTMVERHPFGSQAFIPLSPRPFLVVVCHDGKDGPGEPHAFITMPGQGINYRRNLWHGVLTPIG
;
A
#
# COMPACT_ATOMS: atom_id res chain seq x y z
N MET A 1 -6.27 1.29 -25.74
CA MET A 1 -6.04 0.84 -24.34
C MET A 1 -4.60 1.16 -23.98
N THR A 2 -4.37 1.88 -22.88
CA THR A 2 -3.02 2.18 -22.39
C THR A 2 -2.49 0.97 -21.64
N ARG A 3 -1.23 0.60 -21.89
CA ARG A 3 -0.57 -0.50 -21.17
C ARG A 3 0.38 0.08 -20.14
N ILE A 4 0.18 -0.29 -18.89
CA ILE A 4 1.04 0.12 -17.78
C ILE A 4 1.89 -1.09 -17.37
N VAL A 5 3.20 -0.88 -17.25
CA VAL A 5 4.14 -1.90 -16.77
C VAL A 5 4.42 -1.62 -15.30
N ALA A 6 4.13 -2.61 -14.44
CA ALA A 6 4.40 -2.49 -13.02
C ALA A 6 5.92 -2.39 -12.77
N ARG A 7 6.31 -1.47 -11.90
CA ARG A 7 7.71 -1.26 -11.48
C ARG A 7 7.93 -1.87 -10.09
N PRO A 8 9.16 -2.23 -9.70
CA PRO A 8 9.44 -2.61 -8.31
C PRO A 8 9.00 -1.51 -7.33
N LEU A 9 8.35 -1.90 -6.23
CA LEU A 9 7.97 -0.97 -5.17
C LEU A 9 9.22 -0.57 -4.36
N THR A 10 9.39 0.73 -4.18
CA THR A 10 10.45 1.33 -3.33
C THR A 10 9.84 2.44 -2.49
N ARG A 11 10.50 2.84 -1.40
CA ARG A 11 10.03 3.98 -0.59
C ARG A 11 10.00 5.26 -1.42
N GLU A 12 11.01 5.46 -2.25
CA GLU A 12 11.23 6.68 -3.04
C GLU A 12 10.14 6.84 -4.10
N ASN A 13 9.84 5.78 -4.85
CA ASN A 13 8.83 5.86 -5.91
C ASN A 13 7.38 5.78 -5.40
N PHE A 14 7.17 5.35 -4.15
CA PHE A 14 5.85 5.28 -3.52
C PHE A 14 5.54 6.49 -2.62
N ALA A 15 6.55 7.27 -2.23
CA ALA A 15 6.41 8.44 -1.36
C ALA A 15 5.32 9.46 -1.75
N PRO A 16 4.94 9.67 -3.02
CA PRO A 16 3.81 10.54 -3.36
C PRO A 16 2.45 9.98 -2.93
N PHE A 17 2.34 8.66 -2.79
CA PHE A 17 1.09 7.92 -2.57
C PHE A 17 0.93 7.47 -1.12
N GLY A 18 2.04 7.17 -0.46
CA GLY A 18 2.04 6.81 0.96
C GLY A 18 3.32 6.14 1.36
N ASP A 19 3.20 5.11 2.19
CA ASP A 19 4.34 4.53 2.88
C ASP A 19 4.54 3.07 2.51
N VAL A 20 5.80 2.65 2.45
CA VAL A 20 6.18 1.24 2.33
C VAL A 20 6.50 0.69 3.72
N ILE A 21 5.91 -0.45 4.05
CA ILE A 21 6.07 -1.12 5.34
C ILE A 21 6.98 -2.33 5.13
N ASP A 22 8.26 -2.16 5.45
CA ASP A 22 9.29 -3.21 5.46
C ASP A 22 10.43 -2.89 6.43
N MET A 23 11.39 -3.80 6.51
CA MET A 23 12.59 -3.69 7.34
C MET A 23 13.82 -3.19 6.57
N GLY A 24 13.65 -2.55 5.41
CA GLY A 24 14.76 -2.09 4.56
C GLY A 24 15.26 -0.67 4.86
N GLY A 25 14.55 0.09 5.71
CA GLY A 25 14.89 1.48 6.03
C GLY A 25 15.90 1.62 7.18
N ALA A 26 16.61 2.74 7.25
CA ALA A 26 17.63 3.02 8.27
C ALA A 26 17.07 3.52 9.61
N ASN A 27 15.78 3.86 9.69
CA ASN A 27 15.15 4.31 10.93
C ASN A 27 14.76 3.12 11.81
N HIS A 28 15.77 2.54 12.47
CA HIS A 28 15.58 1.46 13.41
C HIS A 28 16.53 1.57 14.60
N TYR A 29 16.13 0.99 15.72
CA TYR A 29 16.95 0.95 16.93
C TYR A 29 16.65 -0.28 17.79
N PRO A 30 17.64 -0.79 18.54
CA PRO A 30 17.45 -1.93 19.42
C PRO A 30 16.54 -1.56 20.59
N ILE A 31 15.68 -2.49 20.98
CA ILE A 31 14.83 -2.44 22.16
C ILE A 31 15.03 -3.71 23.00
N ASN A 32 14.38 -3.81 24.16
CA ASN A 32 14.43 -5.00 25.04
C ASN A 32 15.86 -5.43 25.41
N GLY A 33 16.76 -4.46 25.65
CA GLY A 33 18.17 -4.75 25.93
C GLY A 33 18.91 -5.41 24.77
N GLY A 34 18.56 -5.06 23.53
CA GLY A 34 19.19 -5.60 22.32
C GLY A 34 18.60 -6.92 21.82
N LYS A 35 17.47 -7.38 22.40
CA LYS A 35 16.81 -8.63 21.99
C LYS A 35 15.79 -8.47 20.86
N ALA A 36 15.49 -7.24 20.46
CA ALA A 36 14.63 -6.96 19.31
C ALA A 36 15.05 -5.65 18.64
N GLU A 37 14.86 -5.60 17.32
CA GLU A 37 15.09 -4.41 16.50
C GLU A 37 13.74 -3.77 16.17
N ARG A 38 13.56 -2.49 16.52
CA ARG A 38 12.34 -1.75 16.18
C ARG A 38 12.58 -0.91 14.94
N TYR A 39 12.01 -1.34 13.81
CA TYR A 39 11.86 -0.51 12.62
C TYR A 39 10.75 0.50 12.86
N HIS A 40 11.13 1.75 13.02
CA HIS A 40 10.29 2.78 13.60
C HIS A 40 9.57 3.59 12.53
N ASP A 41 8.32 3.95 12.83
CA ASP A 41 7.51 4.90 12.04
C ASP A 41 7.41 4.53 10.56
N LEU A 42 7.09 3.27 10.28
CA LEU A 42 6.98 2.75 8.91
C LEU A 42 5.73 3.25 8.17
N ALA A 43 4.69 3.66 8.91
CA ALA A 43 3.44 4.22 8.41
C ALA A 43 2.66 4.88 9.56
N THR A 44 1.90 5.93 9.24
CA THR A 44 0.93 6.54 10.16
C THR A 44 -0.49 6.17 9.75
N ALA A 45 -1.28 5.67 10.71
CA ALA A 45 -2.71 5.44 10.51
C ALA A 45 -3.49 6.75 10.68
N GLU A 46 -4.22 7.16 9.64
CA GLU A 46 -5.09 8.33 9.67
C GLU A 46 -6.56 7.90 9.80
N ALA A 47 -7.31 8.53 10.70
CA ALA A 47 -8.75 8.35 10.82
C ALA A 47 -9.41 9.67 11.26
N THR A 48 -10.46 10.09 10.55
CA THR A 48 -11.14 11.38 10.77
C THR A 48 -12.66 11.24 10.68
N GLY A 49 -13.39 12.17 11.30
CA GLY A 49 -14.85 12.18 11.33
C GLY A 49 -15.46 11.62 12.63
N PRO A 50 -16.79 11.72 12.78
CA PRO A 50 -17.48 11.22 13.97
C PRO A 50 -17.32 9.70 14.08
N ASN A 51 -16.97 9.22 15.28
CA ASN A 51 -16.70 7.80 15.57
C ASN A 51 -15.51 7.20 14.78
N ALA A 52 -14.56 8.03 14.34
CA ALA A 52 -13.33 7.54 13.70
C ALA A 52 -12.59 6.55 14.61
N ARG A 53 -12.27 5.39 14.06
CA ARG A 53 -11.52 4.33 14.75
C ARG A 53 -10.50 3.73 13.80
N VAL A 54 -9.32 3.44 14.33
CA VAL A 54 -8.35 2.57 13.67
C VAL A 54 -8.76 1.12 13.96
N LEU A 55 -8.88 0.32 12.90
CA LEU A 55 -9.31 -1.07 12.98
C LEU A 55 -8.20 -1.98 12.44
N ILE A 56 -8.15 -3.21 12.97
CA ILE A 56 -7.26 -4.27 12.49
C ILE A 56 -8.15 -5.40 12.01
N SER A 57 -7.96 -5.81 10.76
CA SER A 57 -8.80 -6.78 10.07
C SER A 57 -7.93 -7.79 9.33
N MET A 58 -8.49 -8.97 9.04
CA MET A 58 -7.89 -9.94 8.13
C MET A 58 -8.68 -9.98 6.84
N VAL A 59 -7.97 -9.97 5.71
CA VAL A 59 -8.57 -10.10 4.38
C VAL A 59 -7.92 -11.27 3.66
N ARG A 60 -8.73 -12.10 3.00
CA ARG A 60 -8.28 -13.19 2.13
C ARG A 60 -8.70 -12.87 0.71
N GLY A 61 -7.74 -12.48 -0.13
CA GLY A 61 -7.98 -12.19 -1.54
C GLY A 61 -7.77 -13.42 -2.42
N THR A 62 -8.48 -13.45 -3.54
CA THR A 62 -8.24 -14.41 -4.64
C THR A 62 -7.20 -13.81 -5.59
N PRO A 63 -6.14 -14.56 -5.98
CA PRO A 63 -5.14 -14.08 -6.93
C PRO A 63 -5.75 -13.67 -8.27
N TYR A 64 -5.19 -12.61 -8.85
CA TYR A 64 -5.55 -12.14 -10.19
C TYR A 64 -4.59 -12.70 -11.25
N GLU A 65 -5.13 -13.01 -12.42
CA GLU A 65 -4.33 -13.36 -13.59
C GLU A 65 -3.76 -12.12 -14.29
N MET A 66 -2.62 -12.29 -14.94
CA MET A 66 -1.97 -11.24 -15.73
C MET A 66 -2.09 -11.57 -17.23
N PRO A 67 -2.35 -10.56 -18.10
CA PRO A 67 -2.46 -9.13 -17.79
C PRO A 67 -3.77 -8.74 -17.10
N LEU A 68 -3.67 -8.00 -15.99
CA LEU A 68 -4.82 -7.45 -15.29
C LEU A 68 -5.48 -6.32 -16.11
N LYS A 69 -6.78 -6.45 -16.39
CA LYS A 69 -7.60 -5.34 -16.87
C LYS A 69 -8.08 -4.52 -15.68
N LEU A 70 -7.51 -3.35 -15.46
CA LEU A 70 -7.95 -2.42 -14.41
C LEU A 70 -9.33 -1.84 -14.78
N THR A 71 -10.37 -2.21 -14.03
CA THR A 71 -11.75 -1.75 -14.26
C THR A 71 -12.23 -0.72 -13.24
N MET A 72 -11.58 -0.63 -12.07
CA MET A 72 -11.95 0.30 -11.02
C MET A 72 -10.74 0.69 -10.16
N VAL A 73 -10.83 1.88 -9.58
CA VAL A 73 -10.04 2.36 -8.45
C VAL A 73 -11.00 3.00 -7.44
N GLU A 74 -10.56 3.05 -6.19
CA GLU A 74 -11.33 3.59 -5.07
C GLU A 74 -10.46 4.55 -4.26
N ARG A 75 -11.06 5.25 -3.29
CA ARG A 75 -10.34 6.05 -2.29
C ARG A 75 -11.11 6.08 -0.99
N HIS A 76 -10.40 6.35 0.11
CA HIS A 76 -10.97 6.46 1.45
C HIS A 76 -10.83 7.89 1.98
N PRO A 77 -11.85 8.77 1.86
CA PRO A 77 -11.72 10.19 2.21
C PRO A 77 -11.40 10.46 3.68
N PHE A 78 -11.74 9.52 4.57
CA PHE A 78 -11.70 9.71 6.01
C PHE A 78 -10.60 8.93 6.73
N GLY A 79 -9.87 8.04 6.05
CA GLY A 79 -8.76 7.34 6.67
C GLY A 79 -7.74 6.80 5.69
N SER A 80 -6.56 6.49 6.20
CA SER A 80 -5.55 5.73 5.47
C SER A 80 -5.92 4.25 5.43
N GLN A 81 -5.27 3.49 4.55
CA GLN A 81 -5.48 2.04 4.47
C GLN A 81 -4.17 1.32 4.26
N ALA A 82 -3.84 0.40 5.16
CA ALA A 82 -2.64 -0.41 5.07
C ALA A 82 -2.95 -1.86 4.70
N PHE A 83 -2.10 -2.44 3.86
CA PHE A 83 -2.06 -3.87 3.57
C PHE A 83 -0.67 -4.41 3.87
N ILE A 84 -0.60 -5.36 4.80
CA ILE A 84 0.63 -6.05 5.19
C ILE A 84 0.42 -7.54 4.90
N PRO A 85 1.22 -8.15 4.00
CA PRO A 85 1.00 -9.53 3.63
C PRO A 85 1.42 -10.46 4.77
N LEU A 86 0.54 -11.41 5.11
CA LEU A 86 0.83 -12.47 6.09
C LEU A 86 1.56 -13.68 5.47
N SER A 87 1.99 -13.55 4.22
CA SER A 87 2.76 -14.55 3.47
C SER A 87 3.80 -13.83 2.62
N PRO A 88 4.87 -14.50 2.16
CA PRO A 88 5.89 -13.86 1.31
C PRO A 88 5.41 -13.59 -0.13
N ARG A 89 4.13 -13.81 -0.45
CA ARG A 89 3.62 -13.58 -1.80
C ARG A 89 3.63 -12.07 -2.13
N PRO A 90 4.19 -11.67 -3.28
CA PRO A 90 4.08 -10.30 -3.75
C PRO A 90 2.62 -10.00 -4.15
N PHE A 91 2.28 -8.72 -4.25
CA PHE A 91 0.99 -8.27 -4.76
C PHE A 91 1.17 -7.03 -5.62
N LEU A 92 0.19 -6.79 -6.50
CA LEU A 92 0.16 -5.60 -7.34
C LEU A 92 -0.43 -4.44 -6.55
N VAL A 93 0.24 -3.30 -6.60
CA VAL A 93 -0.21 -2.02 -6.04
C VAL A 93 -0.51 -1.08 -7.19
N VAL A 94 -1.72 -0.54 -7.24
CA VAL A 94 -2.13 0.44 -8.25
C VAL A 94 -2.55 1.71 -7.52
N VAL A 95 -2.07 2.86 -7.96
CA VAL A 95 -2.38 4.17 -7.37
C VAL A 95 -2.54 5.21 -8.46
N CYS A 96 -3.36 6.23 -8.21
CA CYS A 96 -3.52 7.36 -9.10
C CYS A 96 -3.38 8.66 -8.31
N HIS A 97 -2.79 9.68 -8.94
CA HIS A 97 -2.99 11.05 -8.47
C HIS A 97 -4.44 11.49 -8.70
N ASP A 98 -4.86 12.58 -8.06
CA ASP A 98 -6.08 13.27 -8.47
C ASP A 98 -5.89 13.84 -9.88
N GLY A 99 -6.86 13.55 -10.75
CA GLY A 99 -7.06 14.21 -12.04
C GLY A 99 -8.19 15.23 -11.97
N LYS A 100 -8.48 15.87 -13.10
CA LYS A 100 -9.49 16.95 -13.19
C LYS A 100 -10.89 16.51 -12.72
N ASP A 101 -11.33 15.32 -13.15
CA ASP A 101 -12.69 14.83 -12.96
C ASP A 101 -12.74 13.46 -12.22
N GLY A 102 -11.64 13.06 -11.56
CA GLY A 102 -11.52 11.74 -10.94
C GLY A 102 -10.07 11.27 -10.83
N PRO A 103 -9.79 9.95 -10.83
CA PRO A 103 -8.42 9.44 -10.81
C PRO A 103 -7.66 9.84 -12.08
N GLY A 104 -6.42 10.27 -11.91
CA GLY A 104 -5.46 10.48 -12.99
C GLY A 104 -4.94 9.16 -13.59
N GLU A 105 -3.85 9.25 -14.36
CA GLU A 105 -3.21 8.07 -14.95
C GLU A 105 -2.71 7.12 -13.83
N PRO A 106 -3.01 5.80 -13.91
CA PRO A 106 -2.55 4.86 -12.90
C PRO A 106 -1.04 4.62 -12.95
N HIS A 107 -0.45 4.48 -11.77
CA HIS A 107 0.88 3.96 -11.54
C HIS A 107 0.75 2.55 -10.98
N ALA A 108 1.59 1.63 -11.43
CA ALA A 108 1.58 0.25 -10.97
C ALA A 108 2.93 -0.13 -10.37
N PHE A 109 2.90 -0.78 -9.21
CA PHE A 109 4.06 -1.30 -8.51
C PHE A 109 3.86 -2.78 -8.17
N ILE A 110 4.95 -3.53 -8.11
CA ILE A 110 4.98 -4.90 -7.58
C ILE A 110 5.79 -4.90 -6.28
N THR A 111 5.20 -5.43 -5.21
CA THR A 111 5.88 -5.54 -3.92
C THR A 111 6.97 -6.61 -3.95
N MET A 112 8.02 -6.42 -3.16
CA MET A 112 8.90 -7.52 -2.77
C MET A 112 8.19 -8.46 -1.79
N PRO A 113 8.64 -9.72 -1.64
CA PRO A 113 8.15 -10.61 -0.60
C PRO A 113 8.14 -9.95 0.79
N GLY A 114 6.98 -9.94 1.44
CA GLY A 114 6.82 -9.39 2.79
C GLY A 114 6.67 -7.87 2.87
N GLN A 115 6.80 -7.12 1.77
CA GLN A 115 6.53 -5.67 1.76
C GLN A 115 5.03 -5.41 1.92
N GLY A 116 4.67 -4.56 2.87
CA GLY A 116 3.35 -3.94 2.97
C GLY A 116 3.33 -2.51 2.43
N ILE A 117 2.14 -1.93 2.32
CA ILE A 117 1.93 -0.52 1.99
C ILE A 117 0.93 0.12 2.95
N ASN A 118 0.96 1.45 3.03
CA ASN A 118 -0.10 2.30 3.57
C ASN A 118 -0.45 3.36 2.54
N TYR A 119 -1.68 3.33 2.01
CA TYR A 119 -2.21 4.41 1.19
C TYR A 119 -2.56 5.60 2.09
N ARG A 120 -2.15 6.81 1.72
CA ARG A 120 -2.58 8.04 2.40
C ARG A 120 -4.09 8.19 2.33
N ARG A 121 -4.64 8.89 3.33
CA ARG A 121 -6.05 9.27 3.33
C ARG A 121 -6.41 9.98 2.02
N ASN A 122 -7.57 9.61 1.47
CA ASN A 122 -8.15 10.19 0.26
C ASN A 122 -7.36 9.99 -1.05
N LEU A 123 -6.38 9.09 -1.07
CA LEU A 123 -5.67 8.70 -2.30
C LEU A 123 -6.51 7.73 -3.15
N TRP A 124 -6.49 7.89 -4.48
CA TRP A 124 -6.98 6.88 -5.41
C TRP A 124 -6.04 5.66 -5.50
N HIS A 125 -6.58 4.47 -5.30
CA HIS A 125 -5.86 3.21 -5.42
C HIS A 125 -6.72 2.08 -5.99
N GLY A 126 -6.07 1.05 -6.51
CA GLY A 126 -6.73 -0.20 -6.89
C GLY A 126 -7.17 -1.00 -5.66
N VAL A 127 -8.04 -1.99 -5.89
CA VAL A 127 -8.42 -2.95 -4.85
C VAL A 127 -7.23 -3.82 -4.42
N LEU A 128 -7.38 -4.55 -3.32
CA LEU A 128 -6.39 -5.57 -2.92
C LEU A 128 -6.18 -6.57 -4.07
N THR A 129 -4.98 -6.57 -4.66
CA THR A 129 -4.67 -7.32 -5.89
C THR A 129 -3.52 -8.30 -5.67
N PRO A 130 -3.74 -9.42 -4.96
CA PRO A 130 -2.74 -10.48 -4.87
C PRO A 130 -2.51 -11.11 -6.25
N ILE A 131 -1.29 -11.58 -6.49
CA ILE A 131 -0.89 -12.21 -7.75
C ILE A 131 -0.24 -13.56 -7.46
N GLY A 132 -0.31 -14.48 -8.44
CA GLY A 132 0.29 -15.82 -8.35
C GLY A 132 -0.68 -16.89 -7.89
#